data_AF-A0A397DC62-F1
#
_entry.id   AF-A0A397DC62-F1
#
_cell.length_a   1.000
_cell.length_b   1.000
_cell.length_c   1.000
_cell.angle_alpha   90.00
_cell.angle_beta   90.00
_cell.angle_gamma   90.00
#
_symmetry.space_group_name_H-M   'P 1'
#
loop_
_entity.id
_entity.type
_entity.pdbx_description
1 polymer ?
#
loop_
_entity_poly.entity_id
_entity_poly.type
_entity_poly.pdbx_seq_one_letter_code
_entity_poly.pdbx_strand_id
1 'polypeptide(L)'
;RTRRSPGGAAKRTPLWDDDGVAALFRLRYKSQLSARFYSKNNADKKTAYVMLAVELSVATEKEYSVSQVQDKVCRFDDYHNSVHWL
;
A
#
# COMPACT_ATOMS: atom_id res chain seq x y z
N ARG A 1 -17.15 30.04 -21.58
CA ARG A 1 -15.78 30.56 -21.37
C ARG A 1 -15.25 29.96 -20.07
N THR A 2 -14.16 29.20 -20.19
CA THR A 2 -13.45 28.44 -19.16
C THR A 2 -12.97 29.27 -17.98
N ARG A 3 -13.02 28.68 -16.77
CA ARG A 3 -11.95 28.80 -15.78
C ARG A 3 -11.86 27.49 -14.99
N ARG A 4 -11.10 26.55 -15.56
CA ARG A 4 -10.49 25.45 -14.79
C ARG A 4 -9.50 26.12 -13.84
N SER A 5 -9.70 25.99 -12.54
CA SER A 5 -8.68 26.31 -11.55
C SER A 5 -7.58 25.25 -11.63
N PRO A 6 -6.30 25.60 -11.87
CA PRO A 6 -5.19 24.70 -11.68
C PRO A 6 -4.74 24.84 -10.23
N GLY A 7 -5.32 24.07 -9.33
CA GLY A 7 -5.15 24.28 -7.88
C GLY A 7 -5.14 22.98 -7.10
N GLY A 8 -4.05 22.25 -7.24
CA GLY A 8 -3.79 21.03 -6.50
C GLY A 8 -2.94 20.11 -7.35
N ALA A 9 -1.62 20.28 -7.28
CA ALA A 9 -0.67 19.31 -7.80
C ALA A 9 -1.16 17.92 -7.37
N ALA A 10 -1.64 17.13 -8.33
CA ALA A 10 -1.78 15.71 -8.15
C ALA A 10 -0.39 15.25 -7.72
N LYS A 11 -0.21 15.07 -6.41
CA LYS A 11 1.03 14.58 -5.82
C LYS A 11 1.28 13.31 -6.61
N ARG A 12 2.32 13.33 -7.44
CA ARG A 12 2.71 12.21 -8.29
C ARG A 12 2.80 11.02 -7.34
N THR A 13 1.75 10.21 -7.28
CA THR A 13 1.86 8.89 -6.69
C THR A 13 3.02 8.27 -7.45
N PRO A 14 4.08 7.81 -6.76
CA PRO A 14 5.11 7.02 -7.41
C PRO A 14 4.37 6.00 -8.28
N LEU A 15 4.62 6.05 -9.59
CA LEU A 15 3.94 5.18 -10.53
C LEU A 15 4.25 3.77 -10.05
N TRP A 16 3.25 3.11 -9.45
CA TRP A 16 3.36 1.75 -8.97
C TRP A 16 3.69 0.89 -10.17
N ASP A 17 4.96 0.55 -10.33
CA ASP A 17 5.44 -0.35 -11.37
C ASP A 17 5.24 -1.80 -10.95
N ASP A 18 5.39 -2.71 -11.90
CA ASP A 18 5.12 -4.13 -11.69
C ASP A 18 5.97 -4.71 -10.55
N ASP A 19 7.24 -4.29 -10.46
CA ASP A 19 8.14 -4.69 -9.38
C ASP A 19 7.67 -4.19 -8.01
N GLY A 20 7.25 -2.92 -7.91
CA GLY A 20 6.71 -2.35 -6.67
C GLY A 20 5.41 -3.03 -6.23
N VAL A 21 4.53 -3.35 -7.18
CA VAL A 21 3.29 -4.09 -6.89
C VAL A 21 3.59 -5.53 -6.48
N ALA A 22 4.50 -6.22 -7.15
CA ALA A 22 4.89 -7.58 -6.83
C ALA A 22 5.56 -7.68 -5.45
N ALA A 23 6.46 -6.74 -5.12
CA ALA A 23 7.09 -6.65 -3.82
C ALA A 23 6.06 -6.39 -2.71
N LEU A 24 5.13 -5.45 -2.93
CA LEU A 24 4.05 -5.15 -1.98
C LEU A 24 3.18 -6.40 -1.71
N PHE A 25 2.78 -7.13 -2.75
CA PHE A 25 1.97 -8.34 -2.61
C PHE A 25 2.73 -9.42 -1.81
N ARG A 26 4.02 -9.63 -2.13
CA ARG A 26 4.87 -10.58 -1.42
C ARG A 26 4.98 -10.23 0.07
N LEU A 27 5.20 -8.97 0.41
CA LEU A 27 5.33 -8.52 1.79
C LEU A 27 3.99 -8.55 2.56
N ARG A 28 2.87 -8.24 1.89
CA ARG A 28 1.54 -8.21 2.51
C ARG A 28 1.00 -9.61 2.85
N TYR A 29 1.29 -10.63 2.02
CA TYR A 29 0.66 -11.95 2.14
C TYR A 29 1.63 -13.12 2.33
N LYS A 30 2.90 -13.01 1.89
CA LYS A 30 3.85 -14.13 1.88
C LYS A 30 5.06 -13.96 2.80
N SER A 31 5.22 -12.81 3.45
CA SER A 31 6.31 -12.57 4.42
C SER A 31 5.84 -12.73 5.87
N GLN A 32 6.78 -12.66 6.81
CA GLN A 32 6.49 -12.65 8.24
C GLN A 32 5.64 -11.44 8.68
N LEU A 33 5.61 -10.35 7.89
CA LEU A 33 4.74 -9.20 8.16
C LEU A 33 3.25 -9.54 8.03
N SER A 34 2.89 -10.53 7.22
CA SER A 34 1.51 -10.92 6.94
C SER A 34 0.71 -11.18 8.22
N ALA A 35 1.30 -11.88 9.19
CA ALA A 35 0.66 -12.20 10.47
C ALA A 35 0.16 -10.95 11.23
N ARG A 36 0.89 -9.82 11.14
CA ARG A 36 0.53 -8.58 11.83
C ARG A 36 -0.72 -7.93 11.24
N PHE A 37 -0.96 -8.09 9.94
CA PHE A 37 -2.16 -7.57 9.28
C PHE A 37 -3.44 -8.31 9.69
N TYR A 38 -3.32 -9.57 10.12
CA TYR A 38 -4.44 -10.37 10.64
C TYR A 38 -4.70 -10.15 12.14
N SER A 39 -3.89 -9.35 12.84
CA SER A 39 -4.10 -9.04 14.26
C SER A 39 -5.43 -8.30 14.47
N LYS A 40 -6.14 -8.61 15.57
CA LYS A 40 -7.33 -7.84 15.99
C LYS A 40 -6.96 -6.50 16.63
N ASN A 41 -5.69 -6.30 16.97
CA ASN A 41 -5.20 -5.07 17.59
C ASN A 41 -4.87 -4.01 16.53
N ASN A 42 -5.49 -2.84 16.64
CA ASN A 42 -5.26 -1.72 15.73
C ASN A 42 -3.84 -1.16 15.81
N ALA A 43 -3.16 -1.27 16.95
CA ALA A 43 -1.76 -0.85 17.09
C ALA A 43 -0.84 -1.72 16.22
N ASP A 44 -1.03 -3.05 16.26
CA ASP A 44 -0.26 -3.99 15.44
C ASP A 44 -0.46 -3.74 13.96
N LYS A 45 -1.70 -3.44 13.53
CA LYS A 45 -2.00 -3.09 12.14
C LYS A 45 -1.26 -1.81 11.71
N LYS A 46 -1.24 -0.77 12.55
CA LYS A 46 -0.50 0.46 12.27
C LYS A 46 1.00 0.17 12.14
N THR A 47 1.56 -0.61 13.06
CA THR A 47 2.96 -1.06 12.99
C THR A 47 3.23 -1.86 11.71
N ALA A 48 2.30 -2.72 11.28
CA ALA A 48 2.43 -3.48 10.05
C ALA A 48 2.55 -2.58 8.82
N TYR A 49 1.74 -1.52 8.72
CA TYR A 49 1.85 -0.56 7.62
C TYR A 49 3.17 0.23 7.63
N VAL A 50 3.68 0.59 8.82
CA VAL A 50 4.99 1.26 8.96
C VAL A 50 6.11 0.34 8.50
N MET A 51 6.13 -0.91 8.99
CA MET A 51 7.15 -1.90 8.60
C MET A 51 7.07 -2.22 7.11
N LEU A 52 5.86 -2.36 6.57
CA LEU A 52 5.63 -2.62 5.15
C LEU A 52 6.20 -1.50 4.27
N ALA A 53 6.00 -0.24 4.64
CA ALA A 53 6.56 0.89 3.89
C ALA A 53 8.10 0.89 3.89
N VAL A 54 8.71 0.58 5.04
CA VAL A 54 10.17 0.47 5.16
C VAL A 54 10.70 -0.69 4.32
N GLU A 55 10.17 -1.90 4.50
CA GLU A 55 10.64 -3.09 3.77
C GLU A 55 10.41 -2.98 2.26
N LEU A 56 9.27 -2.41 1.86
CA LEU A 56 8.99 -2.15 0.45
C LEU A 56 10.02 -1.17 -0.13
N SER A 57 10.33 -0.10 0.60
CA SER A 57 11.26 0.92 0.14
C SER A 57 12.67 0.36 -0.08
N VAL A 58 13.10 -0.52 0.84
CA VAL A 58 14.37 -1.25 0.72
C VAL A 58 14.33 -2.23 -0.45
N ALA A 59 13.24 -2.99 -0.61
CA ALA A 59 13.14 -4.01 -1.63
C ALA A 59 13.10 -3.47 -3.08
N THR A 60 12.64 -2.24 -3.26
CA THR A 60 12.49 -1.62 -4.59
C THR A 60 13.44 -0.45 -4.82
N GLU A 61 14.28 -0.11 -3.84
CA GLU A 61 15.17 1.06 -3.86
C GLU A 61 14.41 2.39 -4.13
N LYS A 62 13.19 2.52 -3.59
CA LYS A 62 12.32 3.69 -3.79
C LYS A 62 11.67 4.08 -2.48
N GLU A 63 11.49 5.38 -2.23
CA GLU A 63 10.84 5.82 -1.01
C GLU A 63 9.30 5.71 -1.12
N TYR A 64 8.70 4.97 -0.19
CA TYR A 64 7.25 4.89 -0.02
C TYR A 64 6.82 5.43 1.33
N SER A 65 5.84 6.32 1.34
CA SER A 65 5.19 6.74 2.58
C SER A 65 4.20 5.68 3.08
N VAL A 66 3.99 5.64 4.39
CA VAL A 66 2.98 4.78 5.02
C VAL A 66 1.59 5.01 4.42
N SER A 67 1.24 6.27 4.17
CA SER A 67 -0.05 6.62 3.54
C SER A 67 -0.20 6.09 2.11
N GLN A 68 0.86 6.15 1.30
CA GLN A 68 0.84 5.60 -0.06
C GLN A 68 0.64 4.09 -0.06
N VAL A 69 1.36 3.39 0.83
CA VAL A 69 1.24 1.94 1.00
C VAL A 69 -0.15 1.57 1.49
N GLN A 70 -0.67 2.28 2.50
CA GLN A 70 -1.99 2.03 3.05
C GLN A 70 -3.09 2.23 1.98
N ASP A 71 -3.07 3.34 1.24
CA ASP A 71 -4.02 3.60 0.16
C ASP A 71 -4.01 2.50 -0.90
N LYS A 72 -2.82 1.97 -1.22
CA LYS A 72 -2.65 0.91 -2.21
C LYS A 72 -3.12 -0.45 -1.69
N VAL A 73 -2.79 -0.80 -0.44
CA VAL A 73 -3.20 -2.06 0.21
C VAL A 73 -4.69 -2.11 0.45
N CYS A 74 -5.33 -1.02 0.90
CA CYS A 74 -6.78 -0.98 1.07
C CYS A 74 -7.51 -1.36 -0.22
N ARG A 75 -7.05 -0.84 -1.38
CA ARG A 75 -7.62 -1.23 -2.67
C ARG A 75 -7.45 -2.72 -2.94
N PHE A 76 -6.26 -3.29 -2.70
CA PHE A 76 -6.03 -4.72 -2.90
C PHE A 76 -6.87 -5.60 -2.00
N ASP A 77 -6.99 -5.25 -0.72
CA ASP A 77 -7.80 -5.99 0.25
C ASP A 77 -9.30 -5.89 -0.09
N ASP A 78 -9.79 -4.76 -0.58
CA ASP A 78 -11.16 -4.62 -1.07
C ASP A 78 -11.42 -5.53 -2.28
N TYR A 79 -10.50 -5.57 -3.24
CA TYR A 79 -10.58 -6.50 -4.37
C TYR A 79 -10.53 -7.95 -3.89
N HIS A 80 -9.53 -8.34 -3.10
CA HIS A 80 -9.36 -9.70 -2.61
C HIS A 80 -10.57 -10.20 -1.81
N ASN A 81 -11.12 -9.38 -0.91
CA ASN A 81 -12.33 -9.75 -0.18
C ASN A 81 -13.55 -9.84 -1.11
N SER A 82 -13.66 -8.97 -2.12
CA SER A 82 -14.75 -9.03 -3.10
C SER A 82 -14.73 -10.34 -3.91
N VAL A 83 -13.54 -10.84 -4.30
CA VAL A 83 -13.44 -12.08 -5.10
C VAL A 83 -13.56 -13.35 -4.24
N HIS A 84 -13.23 -13.30 -2.96
CA HIS A 84 -13.26 -14.49 -2.07
C HIS A 84 -14.69 -14.84 -1.56
N TRP A 85 -15.71 -14.08 -1.99
CA TRP A 85 -17.15 -14.38 -1.77
C TRP A 85 -17.86 -14.97 -3.00
N LEU A 86 -17.11 -15.39 -4.04
CA LEU A 86 -17.57 -16.22 -5.15
C LEU A 86 -16.89 -17.59 -5.09
#